data_AF-A0A6G0JQG3-F1
#
_entry.id   AF-A0A6G0JQG3-F1
#
_cell.length_a   1.000
_cell.length_b   1.000
_cell.length_c   1.000
_cell.angle_alpha   90.00
_cell.angle_beta   90.00
_cell.angle_gamma   90.00
#
_symmetry.space_group_name_H-M   'P 1'
#
loop_
_entity.id
_entity.type
_entity.pdbx_description
1 polymer ?
#
loop_
_entity_poly.entity_id
_entity_poly.type
_entity_poly.pdbx_seq_one_letter_code
_entity_poly.pdbx_strand_id
1 'polypeptide(L)'
;MEDVVFWQLIKKLLPHPTKRIVIVGSPGVGKSCFLMLVAFYLACVEKKKVLLIRRVIQKKLSNVVVLFDGQGSYARVTNVPRSWMFKARDEAKGAVILVDGYDQDALGASDGLEPFHVLATSCQYDAKHDDPSHVVVLPAWRRDDLPHYAKLTNWVVDTGLCETTRLQPTIWQKLVKEQYFYSGGSLREFCEPRDELKRRAELAIDCAGVDKSYELVSPYCCGRSRGQVDSVRRHYVTDCSQEDQYCDLMWWNIAVDSGYALSKMGRIVGTEQLLKVYKCAQSIGAGFLGTAYELLLHNVVHGASAKGESVVLKTQQGSEFDRIEIRVPHVNSSGEDEETCYACLATLNKDTYWYPAYPFFPFIDAVTMCKVFSSTSGHSKTVVVYIQVTTQKEKKFKPDRLKRLNEEIDKNPKLKDLKRAFVVVGPDSNVCKTFHLRDAPDQGAFLTVVSCFDPDLL
;
A
#
# COMPACT_ATOMS: atom_id res chain seq x y z
N MET A 1 -12.81 -6.54 12.61
CA MET A 1 -13.64 -7.67 12.14
C MET A 1 -12.73 -8.80 11.67
N GLU A 2 -11.76 -8.49 10.81
CA GLU A 2 -10.65 -9.34 10.37
C GLU A 2 -9.92 -10.10 11.49
N ASP A 3 -9.47 -9.42 12.54
CA ASP A 3 -8.79 -10.08 13.68
C ASP A 3 -9.65 -11.13 14.40
N VAL A 4 -10.97 -10.95 14.39
CA VAL A 4 -11.92 -11.87 15.04
C VAL A 4 -12.08 -13.14 14.23
N VAL A 5 -12.21 -13.02 12.89
CA VAL A 5 -12.31 -14.16 11.98
C VAL A 5 -11.00 -14.96 12.01
N PHE A 6 -9.86 -14.28 11.89
CA PHE A 6 -8.55 -14.93 11.95
C PHE A 6 -8.33 -15.65 13.29
N TRP A 7 -8.70 -15.01 14.42
CA TRP A 7 -8.62 -15.66 15.72
C TRP A 7 -9.53 -16.89 15.82
N GLN A 8 -10.77 -16.82 15.33
CA GLN A 8 -11.68 -17.96 15.34
C GLN A 8 -11.13 -19.15 14.55
N LEU A 9 -10.54 -18.91 13.37
CA LEU A 9 -9.85 -19.93 12.58
C LEU A 9 -8.73 -20.59 13.38
N ILE A 10 -7.84 -19.79 13.98
CA ILE A 10 -6.72 -20.32 14.77
C ILE A 10 -7.23 -21.13 15.97
N LYS A 11 -8.28 -20.68 16.67
CA LYS A 11 -8.90 -21.44 17.77
C LYS A 11 -9.47 -22.79 17.33
N LYS A 12 -9.98 -22.90 16.10
CA LYS A 12 -10.48 -24.18 15.55
C LYS A 12 -9.34 -25.14 15.21
N LEU A 13 -8.20 -24.61 14.76
CA LEU A 13 -7.04 -25.41 14.36
C LEU A 13 -6.19 -25.90 15.55
N LEU A 14 -6.04 -25.08 16.59
CA LEU A 14 -5.19 -25.35 17.77
C LEU A 14 -5.48 -26.66 18.55
N PRO A 15 -6.73 -27.15 18.70
CA PRO A 15 -7.02 -28.36 19.48
C PRO A 15 -6.57 -29.66 18.82
N HIS A 16 -6.23 -29.65 17.53
CA HIS A 16 -5.91 -30.88 16.79
C HIS A 16 -4.46 -31.33 17.04
N PRO A 17 -4.25 -32.47 17.73
CA PRO A 17 -2.91 -32.87 18.20
C PRO A 17 -1.94 -33.26 17.08
N THR A 18 -2.43 -33.51 15.86
CA THR A 18 -1.64 -33.88 14.69
C THR A 18 -1.47 -32.75 13.67
N LYS A 19 -2.17 -31.63 13.84
CA LYS A 19 -2.13 -30.51 12.88
C LYS A 19 -1.06 -29.52 13.29
N ARG A 20 -0.14 -29.24 12.37
CA ARG A 20 0.80 -28.13 12.48
C ARG A 20 0.15 -26.91 11.85
N ILE A 21 0.26 -25.74 12.47
CA ILE A 21 -0.24 -24.49 11.91
C ILE A 21 0.96 -23.66 11.48
N VAL A 22 0.93 -23.15 10.26
CA VAL A 22 1.96 -22.24 9.75
C VAL A 22 1.32 -20.91 9.41
N ILE A 23 1.58 -19.90 10.24
CA ILE A 23 1.14 -18.52 10.03
C ILE A 23 2.18 -17.82 9.15
N VAL A 24 1.83 -17.59 7.89
CA VAL A 24 2.63 -16.81 6.94
C VAL A 24 2.14 -15.37 6.89
N GLY A 25 2.93 -14.47 6.31
CA GLY A 25 2.53 -13.09 6.08
C GLY A 25 3.72 -12.16 5.94
N SER A 26 3.48 -10.94 5.46
CA SER A 26 4.57 -10.01 5.19
C SER A 26 5.30 -9.53 6.45
N PRO A 27 6.57 -9.10 6.34
CA PRO A 27 7.28 -8.51 7.46
C PRO A 27 6.52 -7.32 8.07
N GLY A 28 6.47 -7.24 9.40
CA GLY A 28 5.87 -6.09 10.09
C GLY A 28 4.35 -6.09 10.29
N VAL A 29 3.63 -7.11 9.78
CA VAL A 29 2.16 -7.20 9.94
C VAL A 29 1.69 -7.64 11.35
N GLY A 30 2.62 -8.03 12.24
CA GLY A 30 2.28 -8.37 13.62
C GLY A 30 2.22 -9.85 13.98
N LYS A 31 2.66 -10.77 13.08
CA LYS A 31 2.68 -12.22 13.34
C LYS A 31 3.27 -12.61 14.70
N SER A 32 4.45 -12.08 15.04
CA SER A 32 5.11 -12.38 16.32
C SER A 32 4.30 -11.87 17.51
N CYS A 33 3.59 -10.75 17.37
CA CYS A 33 2.69 -10.22 18.40
C CYS A 33 1.47 -11.15 18.56
N PHE A 34 0.87 -11.55 17.45
CA PHE A 34 -0.24 -12.50 17.45
C PHE A 34 0.16 -13.85 18.08
N LEU A 35 1.33 -14.38 17.74
CA LEU A 35 1.82 -15.64 18.33
C LEU A 35 2.03 -15.53 19.85
N MET A 36 2.46 -14.37 20.36
CA MET A 36 2.50 -14.11 21.80
C MET A 36 1.10 -14.14 22.42
N LEU A 37 0.09 -13.56 21.76
CA LEU A 37 -1.30 -13.60 22.23
C LEU A 37 -1.84 -15.05 22.25
N VAL A 38 -1.50 -15.86 21.25
CA VAL A 38 -1.80 -17.30 21.24
C VAL A 38 -1.15 -17.99 22.44
N ALA A 39 0.13 -17.69 22.74
CA ALA A 39 0.84 -18.24 23.88
C ALA A 39 0.14 -17.89 25.22
N PHE A 40 -0.23 -16.62 25.40
CA PHE A 40 -0.96 -16.16 26.57
C PHE A 40 -2.34 -16.78 26.67
N TYR A 41 -3.08 -16.92 25.57
CA TYR A 41 -4.37 -17.60 25.59
C TYR A 41 -4.22 -19.06 26.05
N LEU A 42 -3.29 -19.80 25.46
CA LEU A 42 -3.04 -21.20 25.81
C LEU A 42 -2.59 -21.36 27.28
N ALA A 43 -1.72 -20.47 27.77
CA ALA A 43 -1.23 -20.55 29.13
C ALA A 43 -2.25 -20.05 30.17
N CYS A 44 -2.86 -18.90 29.93
CA CYS A 44 -3.70 -18.21 30.93
C CYS A 44 -5.16 -18.69 30.91
N VAL A 45 -5.70 -19.01 29.73
CA VAL A 45 -7.11 -19.42 29.55
C VAL A 45 -7.22 -20.94 29.52
N GLU A 46 -6.45 -21.60 28.65
CA GLU A 46 -6.50 -23.07 28.49
C GLU A 46 -5.67 -23.82 29.54
N LYS A 47 -4.90 -23.10 30.38
CA LYS A 47 -4.03 -23.66 31.43
C LYS A 47 -3.03 -24.71 30.91
N LYS A 48 -2.58 -24.54 29.67
CA LYS A 48 -1.60 -25.42 29.03
C LYS A 48 -0.18 -24.90 29.25
N LYS A 49 0.78 -25.83 29.35
CA LYS A 49 2.20 -25.50 29.28
C LYS A 49 2.53 -25.07 27.84
N VAL A 50 3.26 -23.97 27.66
CA VAL A 50 3.59 -23.42 26.34
C VAL A 50 5.08 -23.07 26.26
N LEU A 51 5.77 -23.61 25.27
CA LEU A 51 7.14 -23.27 24.94
C LEU A 51 7.15 -22.39 23.68
N LEU A 52 7.60 -21.14 23.82
CA LEU A 52 7.81 -20.23 22.72
C LEU A 52 9.31 -20.11 22.42
N ILE A 53 9.69 -20.35 21.17
CA ILE A 53 11.05 -20.20 20.65
C ILE A 53 11.03 -19.10 19.59
N ARG A 54 11.82 -18.03 19.81
CA ARG A 54 11.82 -16.86 18.93
C ARG A 54 13.23 -16.45 18.51
N ARG A 55 13.45 -16.24 17.22
CA ARG A 55 14.66 -15.60 16.69
C ARG A 55 14.48 -14.09 16.59
N VAL A 56 15.44 -13.31 17.09
CA VAL A 56 15.33 -11.83 17.13
C VAL A 56 16.42 -11.18 16.27
N ILE A 57 16.12 -11.00 14.98
CA ILE A 57 17.10 -10.55 13.98
C ILE A 57 17.60 -9.11 14.24
N GLN A 58 16.74 -8.19 14.71
CA GLN A 58 17.06 -6.76 14.80
C GLN A 58 18.01 -6.35 15.93
N LYS A 59 18.19 -7.15 16.99
CA LYS A 59 18.93 -6.75 18.20
C LYS A 59 20.27 -7.46 18.42
N LYS A 60 20.80 -8.17 17.41
CA LYS A 60 21.92 -9.13 17.55
C LYS A 60 21.70 -10.20 18.64
N LEU A 61 20.47 -10.36 19.12
CA LEU A 61 20.08 -11.44 20.01
C LEU A 61 19.86 -12.69 19.15
N SER A 62 20.51 -13.80 19.49
CA SER A 62 20.36 -15.05 18.74
C SER A 62 18.92 -15.57 18.84
N ASN A 63 18.60 -16.18 19.98
CA ASN A 63 17.29 -16.79 20.23
C ASN A 63 16.80 -16.44 21.64
N VAL A 64 15.48 -16.34 21.77
CA VAL A 64 14.77 -16.14 23.03
C VAL A 64 13.83 -17.31 23.22
N VAL A 65 13.87 -17.91 24.40
CA VAL A 65 12.98 -19.00 24.79
C VAL A 65 12.14 -18.53 25.97
N VAL A 66 10.83 -18.71 25.87
CA VAL A 66 9.88 -18.42 26.94
C VAL A 66 9.08 -19.67 27.22
N LEU A 67 9.05 -20.11 28.46
CA LEU A 67 8.24 -21.23 28.92
C LEU A 67 7.16 -20.70 29.85
N PHE A 68 5.90 -20.86 29.47
CA PHE A 68 4.76 -20.67 30.34
C PHE A 68 4.35 -22.02 30.94
N ASP A 69 4.12 -22.06 32.25
CA ASP A 69 3.79 -23.30 32.96
C ASP A 69 2.30 -23.67 32.93
N GLY A 70 1.44 -22.75 32.48
CA GLY A 70 -0.03 -22.90 32.50
C GLY A 70 -0.67 -22.65 33.87
N GLN A 71 0.14 -22.39 34.90
CA GLN A 71 -0.28 -22.11 36.28
C GLN A 71 -0.08 -20.65 36.69
N GLY A 72 0.40 -19.81 35.76
CA GLY A 72 0.56 -18.37 35.96
C GLY A 72 2.01 -17.94 36.19
N SER A 73 2.97 -18.85 36.06
CA SER A 73 4.39 -18.51 36.04
C SER A 73 4.99 -18.64 34.64
N TYR A 74 6.11 -17.95 34.42
CA TYR A 74 6.88 -18.07 33.20
C TYR A 74 8.38 -18.00 33.48
N ALA A 75 9.15 -18.73 32.68
CA ALA A 75 10.60 -18.60 32.62
C ALA A 75 10.99 -18.02 31.26
N ARG A 76 11.99 -17.14 31.25
CA ARG A 76 12.50 -16.51 30.03
C ARG A 76 14.01 -16.57 30.01
N VAL A 77 14.57 -17.07 28.90
CA VAL A 77 16.01 -17.11 28.65
C VAL A 77 16.29 -16.42 27.32
N THR A 78 17.27 -15.52 27.30
CA THR A 78 17.64 -14.76 26.09
C THR A 78 19.05 -15.10 25.63
N ASN A 79 19.30 -14.92 24.34
CA ASN A 79 20.59 -15.12 23.69
C ASN A 79 21.12 -16.56 23.79
N VAL A 80 20.23 -17.55 23.63
CA VAL A 80 20.61 -18.97 23.67
C VAL A 80 21.04 -19.49 22.29
N PRO A 81 22.07 -20.35 22.21
CA PRO A 81 22.46 -20.98 20.95
C PRO A 81 21.38 -21.97 20.47
N ARG A 82 21.36 -22.27 19.17
CA ARG A 82 20.38 -23.21 18.59
C ARG A 82 20.46 -24.62 19.20
N SER A 83 21.64 -25.11 19.54
CA SER A 83 21.81 -26.41 20.20
C SER A 83 21.07 -26.51 21.55
N TRP A 84 20.78 -25.38 22.19
CA TRP A 84 20.04 -25.35 23.45
C TRP A 84 18.54 -25.65 23.31
N MET A 85 18.00 -25.63 22.08
CA MET A 85 16.57 -25.92 21.84
C MET A 85 16.17 -27.33 22.27
N PHE A 86 17.07 -28.32 22.15
CA PHE A 86 16.83 -29.67 22.65
C PHE A 86 16.65 -29.71 24.16
N LYS A 87 17.49 -28.97 24.90
CA LYS A 87 17.39 -28.86 26.35
C LYS A 87 16.09 -28.16 26.76
N ALA A 88 15.76 -27.05 26.11
CA ALA A 88 14.51 -26.33 26.37
C ALA A 88 13.27 -27.23 26.18
N ARG A 89 13.29 -28.10 25.17
CA ARG A 89 12.21 -29.05 24.90
C ARG A 89 12.10 -30.15 25.94
N ASP A 90 13.23 -30.69 26.38
CA ASP A 90 13.23 -31.73 27.41
C ASP A 90 12.66 -31.19 28.73
N GLU A 91 13.03 -29.96 29.11
CA GLU A 91 12.47 -29.25 30.27
C GLU A 91 10.99 -28.87 30.07
N ALA A 92 10.57 -28.68 28.81
CA ALA A 92 9.21 -28.32 28.43
C ALA A 92 8.35 -29.50 27.99
N LYS A 93 8.63 -30.74 28.43
CA LYS A 93 7.79 -31.91 28.13
C LYS A 93 6.30 -31.63 28.32
N GLY A 94 5.50 -32.03 27.33
CA GLY A 94 4.05 -31.82 27.28
C GLY A 94 3.60 -30.40 26.89
N ALA A 95 4.53 -29.48 26.58
CA ALA A 95 4.18 -28.13 26.18
C ALA A 95 3.71 -28.03 24.73
N VAL A 96 2.79 -27.10 24.47
CA VAL A 96 2.50 -26.62 23.11
C VAL A 96 3.68 -25.77 22.65
N ILE A 97 4.19 -26.06 21.44
CA ILE A 97 5.44 -25.48 20.94
C ILE A 97 5.14 -24.46 19.84
N LEU A 98 5.52 -23.22 20.09
CA LEU A 98 5.34 -22.08 19.20
C LEU A 98 6.72 -21.60 18.73
N VAL A 99 6.89 -21.42 17.42
CA VAL A 99 8.16 -21.02 16.80
C VAL A 99 7.96 -19.72 16.02
N ASP A 100 8.84 -18.73 16.19
CA ASP A 100 8.77 -17.42 15.52
C ASP A 100 10.13 -16.99 14.95
N GLY A 101 10.09 -16.38 13.75
CA GLY A 101 11.25 -15.68 13.17
C GLY A 101 12.25 -16.58 12.43
N TYR A 102 11.87 -17.81 12.08
CA TYR A 102 12.66 -18.72 11.24
C TYR A 102 12.00 -18.88 9.88
N ASP A 103 12.80 -18.92 8.82
CA ASP A 103 12.37 -19.31 7.47
C ASP A 103 12.29 -20.84 7.35
N GLN A 104 11.61 -21.32 6.31
CA GLN A 104 11.46 -22.76 6.07
C GLN A 104 12.82 -23.46 5.88
N ASP A 105 13.78 -22.80 5.23
CA ASP A 105 15.12 -23.36 5.01
C ASP A 105 15.92 -23.52 6.32
N ALA A 106 15.62 -22.73 7.37
CA ALA A 106 16.18 -22.91 8.71
C ALA A 106 15.47 -23.97 9.55
N LEU A 107 14.35 -24.53 9.09
CA LEU A 107 13.69 -25.65 9.75
C LEU A 107 14.36 -26.94 9.30
N GLY A 108 15.00 -27.64 10.23
CA GLY A 108 15.59 -28.94 10.00
C GLY A 108 15.51 -29.79 11.26
N ALA A 109 15.38 -31.10 11.08
CA ALA A 109 15.27 -32.06 12.18
C ALA A 109 16.46 -32.04 13.16
N SER A 110 17.62 -31.54 12.73
CA SER A 110 18.86 -31.50 13.52
C SER A 110 18.96 -30.38 14.55
N ASP A 111 18.05 -29.39 14.52
CA ASP A 111 18.26 -28.11 15.24
C ASP A 111 17.29 -27.92 16.42
N GLY A 112 16.43 -28.91 16.70
CA GLY A 112 15.47 -28.85 17.80
C GLY A 112 14.36 -27.82 17.61
N LEU A 113 14.09 -27.39 16.37
CA LEU A 113 12.95 -26.52 16.03
C LEU A 113 11.70 -27.32 15.65
N GLU A 114 11.86 -28.57 15.23
CA GLU A 114 10.78 -29.52 14.99
C GLU A 114 10.71 -30.61 16.07
N PRO A 115 9.53 -31.20 16.32
CA PRO A 115 8.20 -30.81 15.81
C PRO A 115 7.69 -29.51 16.47
N PHE A 116 6.87 -28.73 15.77
CA PHE A 116 6.20 -27.55 16.30
C PHE A 116 4.68 -27.68 16.15
N HIS A 117 3.93 -26.96 16.97
CA HIS A 117 2.47 -26.87 16.84
C HIS A 117 2.06 -25.65 16.03
N VAL A 118 2.73 -24.51 16.24
CA VAL A 118 2.51 -23.29 15.47
C VAL A 118 3.85 -22.68 15.07
N LEU A 119 3.99 -22.34 13.80
CA LEU A 119 5.12 -21.59 13.26
C LEU A 119 4.63 -20.25 12.73
N ALA A 120 5.26 -19.15 13.13
CA ALA A 120 5.10 -17.84 12.51
C ALA A 120 6.35 -17.51 11.67
N THR A 121 6.18 -17.38 10.36
CA THR A 121 7.29 -17.13 9.44
C THR A 121 6.98 -16.02 8.45
N SER A 122 8.02 -15.26 8.07
CA SER A 122 7.93 -14.32 6.96
C SER A 122 8.12 -15.07 5.66
N CYS A 123 7.31 -14.73 4.66
CA CYS A 123 7.36 -15.30 3.30
C CYS A 123 6.69 -16.68 3.15
N GLN A 124 6.59 -17.13 1.90
CA GLN A 124 5.80 -18.28 1.48
C GLN A 124 6.40 -19.58 2.05
N TYR A 125 5.57 -20.32 2.78
CA TYR A 125 5.87 -21.68 3.22
C TYR A 125 5.42 -22.64 2.13
N ASP A 126 6.36 -23.37 1.53
CA ASP A 126 6.07 -24.35 0.48
C ASP A 126 5.70 -25.69 1.14
N ALA A 127 4.41 -25.86 1.42
CA ALA A 127 3.87 -27.10 1.96
C ALA A 127 3.90 -28.18 0.87
N LYS A 128 4.78 -29.17 1.03
CA LYS A 128 4.82 -30.33 0.14
C LYS A 128 3.52 -31.14 0.25
N HIS A 129 3.21 -31.95 -0.77
CA HIS A 129 1.98 -32.76 -0.81
C HIS A 129 1.77 -33.68 0.41
N ASP A 130 2.84 -34.07 1.10
CA ASP A 130 2.84 -34.91 2.28
C ASP A 130 2.92 -34.12 3.60
N ASP A 131 2.93 -32.80 3.56
CA ASP A 131 3.03 -31.95 4.75
C ASP A 131 1.66 -31.80 5.45
N PRO A 132 1.51 -32.26 6.72
CA PRO A 132 0.27 -32.08 7.48
C PRO A 132 0.01 -30.63 7.95
N SER A 133 0.88 -29.68 7.59
CA SER A 133 0.79 -28.29 7.99
C SER A 133 -0.37 -27.56 7.32
N HIS A 134 -1.21 -26.92 8.12
CA HIS A 134 -2.23 -25.99 7.66
C HIS A 134 -1.60 -24.60 7.57
N VAL A 135 -1.38 -24.13 6.35
CA VAL A 135 -0.83 -22.80 6.09
C VAL A 135 -1.97 -21.78 6.15
N VAL A 136 -1.78 -20.72 6.93
CA VAL A 136 -2.74 -19.64 7.10
C VAL A 136 -2.02 -18.31 6.94
N VAL A 137 -2.57 -17.39 6.15
CA VAL A 137 -1.98 -16.05 5.97
C VAL A 137 -2.49 -15.07 7.01
N LEU A 138 -1.59 -14.36 7.69
CA LEU A 138 -1.92 -13.12 8.41
C LEU A 138 -1.77 -11.95 7.43
N PRO A 139 -2.88 -11.36 6.95
CA PRO A 139 -2.85 -10.27 5.98
C PRO A 139 -2.26 -8.98 6.57
N ALA A 140 -1.86 -8.09 5.67
CA ALA A 140 -1.37 -6.76 6.01
C ALA A 140 -2.51 -5.83 6.45
N TRP A 141 -2.16 -4.83 7.24
CA TRP A 141 -3.10 -3.88 7.80
C TRP A 141 -3.76 -3.04 6.71
N ARG A 142 -5.08 -2.90 6.77
CA ARG A 142 -5.80 -1.97 5.90
C ARG A 142 -5.72 -0.57 6.49
N ARG A 143 -5.75 0.44 5.63
CA ARG A 143 -5.67 1.84 6.04
C ARG A 143 -6.71 2.19 7.11
N ASP A 144 -7.90 1.62 7.02
CA ASP A 144 -9.03 1.98 7.87
C ASP A 144 -8.94 1.37 9.28
N ASP A 145 -8.06 0.38 9.51
CA ASP A 145 -7.81 -0.22 10.84
C ASP A 145 -6.77 0.57 11.66
N LEU A 146 -5.86 1.28 10.98
CA LEU A 146 -4.75 1.99 11.61
C LEU A 146 -5.13 3.23 12.45
N PRO A 147 -6.21 4.00 12.15
CA PRO A 147 -6.62 5.12 12.98
C PRO A 147 -6.93 4.73 14.42
N HIS A 148 -7.43 3.51 14.65
CA HIS A 148 -7.72 3.04 16.00
C HIS A 148 -6.42 2.78 16.78
N TYR A 149 -5.47 2.06 16.17
CA TYR A 149 -4.15 1.84 16.74
C TYR A 149 -3.41 3.14 17.05
N ALA A 150 -3.41 4.08 16.10
CA ALA A 150 -2.72 5.36 16.22
C ALA A 150 -3.25 6.21 17.39
N LYS A 151 -4.56 6.12 17.70
CA LYS A 151 -5.19 6.84 18.82
C LYS A 151 -4.95 6.21 20.19
N LEU A 152 -4.68 4.91 20.24
CA LEU A 152 -4.44 4.18 21.49
C LEU A 152 -2.97 4.25 21.96
N THR A 153 -2.10 4.85 21.18
CA THR A 153 -0.65 4.84 21.40
C THR A 153 -0.07 6.25 21.27
N ASN A 154 1.21 6.42 21.61
CA ASN A 154 1.96 7.66 21.39
C ASN A 154 2.49 7.76 19.95
N TRP A 155 1.90 7.02 19.01
CA TRP A 155 2.39 6.85 17.64
C TRP A 155 2.78 8.15 16.95
N VAL A 156 1.99 9.22 17.10
CA VAL A 156 2.25 10.50 16.40
C VAL A 156 3.51 11.21 16.92
N VAL A 157 3.85 10.98 18.19
CA VAL A 157 5.07 11.50 18.83
C VAL A 157 6.24 10.57 18.51
N ASP A 158 6.03 9.26 18.64
CA ASP A 158 7.08 8.23 18.42
C ASP A 158 7.58 8.24 16.97
N THR A 159 6.72 8.57 16.01
CA THR A 159 7.08 8.72 14.59
C THR A 159 7.67 10.10 14.24
N GLY A 160 7.67 11.04 15.19
CA GLY A 160 8.13 12.41 14.97
C GLY A 160 7.19 13.26 14.09
N LEU A 161 5.92 12.84 13.92
CA LEU A 161 4.95 13.58 13.09
C LEU A 161 4.39 14.81 13.80
N CYS A 162 4.23 14.77 15.12
CA CYS A 162 3.82 15.90 15.97
C CYS A 162 4.47 15.79 17.36
N GLU A 163 4.58 16.92 18.05
CA GLU A 163 5.07 16.97 19.44
C GLU A 163 4.03 16.53 20.48
N THR A 164 2.75 16.43 20.08
CA THR A 164 1.65 16.13 20.99
C THR A 164 0.63 15.17 20.39
N THR A 165 -0.02 14.39 21.26
CA THR A 165 -1.12 13.47 20.92
C THR A 165 -2.48 14.17 20.86
N ARG A 166 -2.58 15.43 21.32
CA ARG A 166 -3.83 16.20 21.32
C ARG A 166 -4.07 16.86 19.96
N LEU A 167 -4.55 16.07 18.99
CA LEU A 167 -4.84 16.55 17.64
C LEU A 167 -6.33 16.53 17.33
N GLN A 168 -6.75 17.46 16.49
CA GLN A 168 -8.11 17.48 15.92
C GLN A 168 -8.36 16.22 15.08
N PRO A 169 -9.60 15.68 15.04
CA PRO A 169 -9.90 14.44 14.30
C PRO A 169 -9.51 14.46 12.82
N THR A 170 -9.62 15.63 12.18
CA THR A 170 -9.26 15.83 10.76
C THR A 170 -7.75 15.73 10.53
N ILE A 171 -6.94 16.21 11.48
CA ILE A 171 -5.48 16.13 11.43
C ILE A 171 -5.04 14.68 11.61
N TRP A 172 -5.66 13.95 12.55
CA TRP A 172 -5.42 12.52 12.73
C TRP A 172 -5.63 11.73 11.44
N GLN A 173 -6.78 11.92 10.78
CA GLN A 173 -7.08 11.23 9.52
C GLN A 173 -6.07 11.55 8.42
N LYS A 174 -5.66 12.82 8.32
CA LYS A 174 -4.64 13.26 7.36
C LYS A 174 -3.31 12.56 7.62
N LEU A 175 -2.79 12.61 8.85
CA LEU A 175 -1.50 12.03 9.21
C LEU A 175 -1.47 10.51 9.01
N VAL A 176 -2.54 9.80 9.41
CA VAL A 176 -2.63 8.35 9.21
C VAL A 176 -2.65 8.00 7.71
N LYS A 177 -3.42 8.74 6.90
CA LYS A 177 -3.45 8.54 5.44
C LYS A 177 -2.07 8.76 4.81
N GLU A 178 -1.39 9.84 5.20
CA GLU A 178 -0.05 10.14 4.69
C GLU A 178 0.99 9.12 5.16
N GLN A 179 0.94 8.67 6.41
CA GLN A 179 1.87 7.65 6.89
C GLN A 179 1.63 6.31 6.21
N TYR A 180 0.36 5.93 5.98
CA TYR A 180 0.01 4.73 5.22
C TYR A 180 0.57 4.77 3.80
N PHE A 181 0.59 5.95 3.16
CA PHE A 181 1.20 6.10 1.84
C PHE A 181 2.70 5.69 1.81
N TYR A 182 3.44 5.90 2.90
CA TYR A 182 4.85 5.49 2.98
C TYR A 182 5.01 4.03 3.45
N SER A 183 4.26 3.63 4.47
CA SER A 183 4.44 2.36 5.18
C SER A 183 3.64 1.17 4.63
N GLY A 184 2.60 1.45 3.84
CA GLY A 184 1.59 0.47 3.50
C GLY A 184 0.93 -0.14 4.75
N GLY A 185 0.57 -1.41 4.66
CA GLY A 185 -0.03 -2.24 5.70
C GLY A 185 0.97 -2.92 6.64
N SER A 186 2.22 -2.47 6.68
CA SER A 186 3.17 -2.92 7.71
C SER A 186 3.02 -2.05 8.95
N LEU A 187 2.45 -2.61 10.02
CA LEU A 187 2.30 -1.91 11.29
C LEU A 187 3.66 -1.46 11.85
N ARG A 188 4.70 -2.28 11.66
CA ARG A 188 6.07 -1.92 12.05
C ARG A 188 6.53 -0.65 11.34
N GLU A 189 6.39 -0.58 10.02
CA GLU A 189 6.79 0.58 9.23
C GLU A 189 5.89 1.78 9.49
N PHE A 190 4.61 1.54 9.76
CA PHE A 190 3.68 2.58 10.16
C PHE A 190 4.15 3.30 11.43
N CYS A 191 4.87 2.62 12.32
CA CYS A 191 5.45 3.17 13.54
C CYS A 191 6.86 3.77 13.38
N GLU A 192 7.38 3.88 12.16
CA GLU A 192 8.72 4.43 11.91
C GLU A 192 8.69 5.85 11.32
N PRO A 193 9.77 6.64 11.49
CA PRO A 193 9.89 7.96 10.87
C PRO A 193 9.89 7.89 9.34
N ARG A 194 9.28 8.89 8.69
CA ARG A 194 9.12 8.93 7.22
C ARG A 194 10.44 8.86 6.45
N ASP A 195 11.52 9.45 6.96
CA ASP A 195 12.82 9.45 6.26
C ASP A 195 13.43 8.05 6.20
N GLU A 196 13.25 7.25 7.25
CA GLU A 196 13.69 5.85 7.25
C GLU A 196 12.85 5.00 6.28
N LEU A 197 11.54 5.29 6.17
CA LEU A 197 10.66 4.62 5.21
C LEU A 197 11.06 4.92 3.76
N LYS A 198 11.34 6.19 3.44
CA LYS A 198 11.82 6.60 2.12
C LYS A 198 13.12 5.89 1.77
N ARG A 199 14.11 5.96 2.66
CA ARG A 199 15.43 5.32 2.51
C ARG A 199 15.29 3.82 2.24
N ARG A 200 14.40 3.13 2.97
CA ARG A 200 14.17 1.70 2.79
C ARG A 200 13.49 1.37 1.47
N ALA A 201 12.50 2.15 1.06
CA ALA A 201 11.82 1.97 -0.21
C ALA A 201 12.80 2.15 -1.38
N GLU A 202 13.65 3.18 -1.34
CA GLU A 202 14.68 3.42 -2.35
C GLU A 202 15.69 2.29 -2.41
N LEU A 203 16.23 1.84 -1.26
CA LEU A 203 17.12 0.68 -1.21
C LEU A 203 16.49 -0.58 -1.78
N ALA A 204 15.21 -0.86 -1.48
CA ALA A 204 14.52 -2.03 -1.99
C ALA A 204 14.36 -2.00 -3.52
N ILE A 205 14.11 -0.81 -4.08
CA ILE A 205 13.99 -0.60 -5.53
C ILE A 205 15.37 -0.73 -6.21
N ASP A 206 16.39 -0.09 -5.65
CA ASP A 206 17.77 -0.16 -6.16
C ASP A 206 18.29 -1.60 -6.15
N CYS A 207 17.99 -2.37 -5.09
CA CYS A 207 18.40 -3.77 -4.97
C CYS A 207 17.69 -4.71 -5.96
N ALA A 208 16.46 -4.39 -6.38
CA ALA A 208 15.76 -5.20 -7.36
C ALA A 208 16.36 -5.04 -8.77
N GLY A 209 16.89 -3.86 -9.09
CA GLY A 209 17.38 -3.51 -10.42
C GLY A 209 16.25 -3.36 -11.44
N VAL A 210 16.55 -2.66 -12.55
CA VAL A 210 15.56 -2.37 -13.62
C VAL A 210 14.98 -3.67 -14.21
N ASP A 211 15.83 -4.68 -14.42
CA ASP A 211 15.46 -5.96 -15.04
C ASP A 211 14.63 -6.89 -14.15
N LYS A 212 14.47 -6.62 -12.85
CA LYS A 212 13.56 -7.39 -11.96
C LYS A 212 12.47 -6.53 -11.33
N SER A 213 12.38 -5.26 -11.73
CA SER A 213 11.34 -4.34 -11.25
C SER A 213 9.92 -4.85 -11.52
N TYR A 214 9.72 -5.68 -12.56
CA TYR A 214 8.44 -6.34 -12.82
C TYR A 214 8.10 -7.43 -11.80
N GLU A 215 9.08 -8.10 -11.17
CA GLU A 215 8.85 -9.09 -10.12
C GLU A 215 8.34 -8.45 -8.83
N LEU A 216 8.64 -7.15 -8.61
CA LEU A 216 8.14 -6.38 -7.48
C LEU A 216 6.63 -6.11 -7.59
N VAL A 217 6.16 -5.79 -8.79
CA VAL A 217 4.77 -5.39 -9.06
C VAL A 217 3.88 -6.54 -9.53
N SER A 218 4.45 -7.71 -9.80
CA SER A 218 3.68 -8.90 -10.18
C SER A 218 2.83 -9.39 -8.99
N PRO A 219 1.50 -9.42 -9.12
CA PRO A 219 0.64 -9.83 -8.02
C PRO A 219 0.64 -11.35 -7.75
N TYR A 220 1.21 -12.14 -8.67
CA TYR A 220 1.10 -13.60 -8.71
C TYR A 220 2.41 -14.34 -8.40
N CYS A 221 3.44 -13.67 -7.89
CA CYS A 221 4.71 -14.35 -7.66
C CYS A 221 4.70 -15.20 -6.37
N CYS A 222 4.50 -16.51 -6.54
CA CYS A 222 4.92 -17.60 -5.63
C CYS A 222 6.45 -17.82 -5.63
N GLY A 223 7.23 -16.83 -6.06
CA GLY A 223 8.69 -16.95 -6.20
C GLY A 223 9.38 -16.56 -4.90
N ARG A 224 10.25 -17.45 -4.38
CA ARG A 224 11.25 -17.15 -3.35
C ARG A 224 12.15 -16.00 -3.80
N SER A 225 11.73 -14.75 -3.65
CA SER A 225 12.66 -13.64 -3.88
C SER A 225 13.67 -13.65 -2.75
N ARG A 226 14.92 -13.98 -3.07
CA ARG A 226 16.02 -13.81 -2.12
C ARG A 226 16.23 -12.31 -1.91
N GLY A 227 15.84 -11.78 -0.75
CA GLY A 227 16.28 -10.47 -0.28
C GLY A 227 15.19 -9.42 -0.03
N GLN A 228 15.64 -8.17 0.18
CA GLN A 228 14.88 -7.00 0.66
C GLN A 228 13.62 -6.63 -0.14
N VAL A 229 13.36 -7.28 -1.27
CA VAL A 229 12.15 -7.16 -2.12
C VAL A 229 10.87 -7.45 -1.33
N ASP A 230 10.89 -8.36 -0.36
CA ASP A 230 9.75 -8.65 0.52
C ASP A 230 9.47 -7.54 1.55
N SER A 231 10.37 -6.56 1.69
CA SER A 231 10.15 -5.42 2.58
C SER A 231 9.09 -4.46 2.04
N VAL A 232 8.85 -4.42 0.72
CA VAL A 232 7.85 -3.53 0.09
C VAL A 232 6.60 -4.26 -0.39
N ARG A 233 6.58 -5.60 -0.39
CA ARG A 233 5.41 -6.41 -0.78
C ARG A 233 4.59 -6.87 0.42
N ARG A 234 3.26 -6.81 0.28
CA ARG A 234 2.29 -7.15 1.32
C ARG A 234 1.32 -8.23 0.86
N HIS A 235 1.07 -9.18 1.75
CA HIS A 235 0.05 -10.21 1.57
C HIS A 235 -1.30 -9.67 2.03
N TYR A 236 -2.32 -9.87 1.20
CA TYR A 236 -3.71 -9.56 1.47
C TYR A 236 -4.58 -10.77 1.15
N VAL A 237 -5.74 -10.83 1.77
CA VAL A 237 -6.84 -11.70 1.37
C VAL A 237 -7.90 -10.87 0.64
N THR A 238 -8.63 -11.51 -0.27
CA THR A 238 -9.64 -10.82 -1.09
C THR A 238 -10.78 -10.28 -0.20
N ASP A 239 -11.36 -11.12 0.64
CA ASP A 239 -12.40 -10.81 1.61
C ASP A 239 -12.01 -11.30 3.01
N CYS A 240 -11.80 -10.36 3.94
CA CYS A 240 -11.42 -10.67 5.32
C CYS A 240 -12.57 -11.14 6.21
N SER A 241 -13.79 -11.23 5.69
CA SER A 241 -14.92 -11.84 6.39
C SER A 241 -15.03 -13.35 6.18
N GLN A 242 -14.32 -13.90 5.19
CA GLN A 242 -14.41 -15.30 4.77
C GLN A 242 -13.22 -16.11 5.29
N GLU A 243 -13.49 -17.14 6.08
CA GLU A 243 -12.46 -17.93 6.78
C GLU A 243 -11.59 -18.78 5.82
N ASP A 244 -12.19 -19.32 4.77
CA ASP A 244 -11.54 -20.15 3.75
C ASP A 244 -10.45 -19.38 2.98
N GLN A 245 -10.64 -18.09 2.78
CA GLN A 245 -9.70 -17.23 2.07
C GLN A 245 -8.38 -17.02 2.80
N TYR A 246 -8.33 -17.29 4.11
CA TYR A 246 -7.08 -17.27 4.88
C TYR A 246 -6.23 -18.52 4.66
N CYS A 247 -6.81 -19.60 4.15
CA CYS A 247 -6.15 -20.90 3.97
C CYS A 247 -5.84 -21.22 2.51
N ASP A 248 -6.65 -20.73 1.57
CA ASP A 248 -6.51 -21.07 0.15
C ASP A 248 -5.73 -20.00 -0.62
N LEU A 249 -4.60 -20.44 -1.20
CA LEU A 249 -3.67 -19.64 -1.99
C LEU A 249 -4.33 -18.90 -3.15
N MET A 250 -5.44 -19.41 -3.70
CA MET A 250 -6.16 -18.76 -4.81
C MET A 250 -6.74 -17.40 -4.42
N TRP A 251 -6.95 -17.14 -3.12
CA TRP A 251 -7.52 -15.89 -2.61
C TRP A 251 -6.47 -14.90 -2.08
N TRP A 252 -5.20 -15.30 -2.09
CA TRP A 252 -4.11 -14.49 -1.58
C TRP A 252 -3.59 -13.56 -2.66
N ASN A 253 -3.45 -12.29 -2.32
CA ASN A 253 -2.93 -11.26 -3.20
C ASN A 253 -1.64 -10.71 -2.61
N ILE A 254 -0.59 -10.59 -3.43
CA ILE A 254 0.66 -9.95 -3.04
C ILE A 254 0.77 -8.66 -3.83
N ALA A 255 0.99 -7.53 -3.16
CA ALA A 255 1.11 -6.24 -3.85
C ALA A 255 2.13 -5.33 -3.17
N VAL A 256 2.73 -4.42 -3.94
CA VAL A 256 3.41 -3.27 -3.36
C VAL A 256 2.35 -2.22 -3.04
N ASP A 257 2.21 -1.94 -1.76
CA ASP A 257 1.10 -1.15 -1.21
C ASP A 257 1.54 0.21 -0.65
N SER A 258 2.86 0.44 -0.58
CA SER A 258 3.45 1.75 -0.34
C SER A 258 3.28 2.60 -1.60
N GLY A 259 2.47 3.65 -1.51
CA GLY A 259 2.31 4.63 -2.58
C GLY A 259 3.62 5.34 -2.95
N TYR A 260 4.53 5.52 -1.98
CA TYR A 260 5.87 6.06 -2.25
C TYR A 260 6.73 5.09 -3.06
N ALA A 261 6.72 3.80 -2.72
CA ALA A 261 7.43 2.79 -3.51
C ALA A 261 6.84 2.68 -4.92
N LEU A 262 5.51 2.68 -5.04
CA LEU A 262 4.82 2.68 -6.33
C LEU A 262 5.18 3.89 -7.19
N SER A 263 5.27 5.10 -6.62
CA SER A 263 5.59 6.30 -7.40
C SER A 263 7.00 6.30 -7.98
N LYS A 264 7.95 5.70 -7.26
CA LYS A 264 9.32 5.48 -7.74
C LYS A 264 9.38 4.40 -8.80
N MET A 265 8.67 3.27 -8.60
CA MET A 265 8.62 2.18 -9.57
C MET A 265 7.84 2.51 -10.84
N GLY A 266 6.79 3.35 -10.78
CA GLY A 266 5.97 3.71 -11.94
C GLY A 266 6.73 4.44 -13.06
N ARG A 267 7.95 4.90 -12.77
CA ARG A 267 8.89 5.47 -13.76
C ARG A 267 9.71 4.40 -14.51
N ILE A 268 9.79 3.20 -13.95
CA ILE A 268 10.62 2.08 -14.43
C ILE A 268 9.75 1.00 -15.08
N VAL A 269 8.56 0.79 -14.51
CA VAL A 269 7.66 -0.31 -14.86
C VAL A 269 6.74 0.08 -16.03
N GLY A 270 6.47 -0.89 -16.91
CA GLY A 270 5.57 -0.72 -18.05
C GLY A 270 4.07 -0.63 -17.67
N THR A 271 3.27 -0.13 -18.61
CA THR A 271 1.83 0.09 -18.42
C THR A 271 1.06 -1.19 -18.07
N GLU A 272 1.40 -2.32 -18.68
CA GLU A 272 0.73 -3.60 -18.45
C GLU A 272 0.86 -4.06 -16.98
N GLN A 273 2.04 -3.89 -16.38
CA GLN A 273 2.28 -4.27 -15.00
C GLN A 273 1.59 -3.30 -14.03
N LEU A 274 1.57 -2.00 -14.33
CA LEU A 274 0.81 -1.03 -13.54
C LEU A 274 -0.70 -1.30 -13.59
N LEU A 275 -1.22 -1.77 -14.73
CA LEU A 275 -2.60 -2.22 -14.84
C LEU A 275 -2.89 -3.41 -13.93
N LYS A 276 -1.96 -4.38 -13.82
CA LYS A 276 -2.09 -5.51 -12.87
C LYS A 276 -2.11 -5.03 -11.42
N VAL A 277 -1.27 -4.06 -11.06
CA VAL A 277 -1.27 -3.44 -9.72
C VAL A 277 -2.60 -2.74 -9.44
N TYR A 278 -3.13 -1.98 -10.40
CA TYR A 278 -4.43 -1.33 -10.28
C TYR A 278 -5.57 -2.33 -10.08
N LYS A 279 -5.63 -3.40 -10.87
CA LYS A 279 -6.64 -4.46 -10.76
C LYS A 279 -6.57 -5.19 -9.41
N CYS A 280 -5.36 -5.47 -8.93
CA CYS A 280 -5.14 -6.02 -7.60
C CYS A 280 -5.61 -5.05 -6.49
N ALA A 281 -5.27 -3.76 -6.61
CA ALA A 281 -5.73 -2.75 -5.66
C ALA A 281 -7.26 -2.63 -5.62
N GLN A 282 -7.91 -2.79 -6.78
CA GLN A 282 -9.36 -2.75 -6.93
C GLN A 282 -10.02 -3.97 -6.29
N SER A 283 -9.50 -5.18 -6.55
CA SER A 283 -10.07 -6.43 -6.04
C SER A 283 -10.03 -6.52 -4.51
N ILE A 284 -8.94 -6.07 -3.90
CA ILE A 284 -8.78 -6.12 -2.43
C ILE A 284 -9.31 -4.85 -1.74
N GLY A 285 -9.83 -3.86 -2.47
CA GLY A 285 -10.27 -2.58 -1.90
C GLY A 285 -9.13 -1.84 -1.18
N ALA A 286 -7.95 -1.80 -1.80
CA ALA A 286 -6.74 -1.34 -1.15
C ALA A 286 -6.72 0.18 -0.90
N GLY A 287 -6.06 0.59 0.20
CA GLY A 287 -5.84 2.01 0.49
C GLY A 287 -5.00 2.76 -0.55
N PHE A 288 -4.23 2.03 -1.38
CA PHE A 288 -3.39 2.55 -2.45
C PHE A 288 -4.04 2.57 -3.85
N LEU A 289 -5.32 2.18 -3.98
CA LEU A 289 -6.05 2.16 -5.25
C LEU A 289 -5.99 3.50 -6.01
N GLY A 290 -6.17 4.62 -5.29
CA GLY A 290 -6.09 5.96 -5.89
C GLY A 290 -4.71 6.26 -6.47
N THR A 291 -3.64 5.91 -5.74
CA THR A 291 -2.26 6.10 -6.20
C THR A 291 -1.92 5.20 -7.38
N ALA A 292 -2.36 3.93 -7.37
CA ALA A 292 -2.17 3.02 -8.50
C ALA A 292 -2.83 3.55 -9.78
N TYR A 293 -4.05 4.09 -9.65
CA TYR A 293 -4.79 4.67 -10.77
C TYR A 293 -4.14 5.96 -11.31
N GLU A 294 -3.72 6.85 -10.41
CA GLU A 294 -3.00 8.07 -10.77
C GLU A 294 -1.70 7.77 -11.53
N LEU A 295 -0.90 6.82 -11.03
CA LEU A 295 0.35 6.41 -11.67
C LEU A 295 0.13 5.77 -13.04
N LEU A 296 -0.95 4.99 -13.19
CA LEU A 296 -1.30 4.39 -14.47
C LEU A 296 -1.58 5.48 -15.52
N LEU A 297 -2.35 6.51 -15.17
CA LEU A 297 -2.62 7.63 -16.08
C LEU A 297 -1.32 8.35 -16.48
N HIS A 298 -0.47 8.71 -15.52
CA HIS A 298 0.80 9.38 -15.80
C HIS A 298 1.72 8.52 -16.70
N ASN A 299 1.77 7.21 -16.46
CA ASN A 299 2.56 6.27 -17.26
C ASN A 299 2.03 6.15 -18.70
N VAL A 300 0.71 6.15 -18.89
CA VAL A 300 0.10 6.12 -20.24
C VAL A 300 0.40 7.41 -21.01
N VAL A 301 0.34 8.57 -20.35
CA VAL A 301 0.74 9.84 -20.97
C VAL A 301 2.22 9.84 -21.33
N HIS A 302 3.08 9.31 -20.45
CA HIS A 302 4.51 9.16 -20.73
C HIS A 302 4.78 8.23 -21.92
N GLY A 303 4.11 7.07 -21.98
CA GLY A 303 4.23 6.12 -23.08
C GLY A 303 3.75 6.69 -24.42
N ALA A 304 2.62 7.41 -24.42
CA ALA A 304 2.11 8.10 -25.60
C ALA A 304 3.06 9.21 -26.07
N SER A 305 3.61 9.98 -25.13
CA SER A 305 4.60 11.04 -25.41
C SER A 305 5.85 10.49 -26.11
N ALA A 306 6.39 9.36 -25.61
CA ALA A 306 7.54 8.69 -26.21
C ALA A 306 7.28 8.17 -27.64
N LYS A 307 6.03 7.82 -27.96
CA LYS A 307 5.60 7.36 -29.30
C LYS A 307 5.11 8.50 -30.20
N GLY A 308 4.96 9.72 -29.69
CA GLY A 308 4.36 10.85 -30.42
C GLY A 308 2.83 10.73 -30.62
N GLU A 309 2.19 9.84 -29.87
CA GLU A 309 0.76 9.56 -29.86
C GLU A 309 0.00 10.53 -28.93
N SER A 310 -1.33 10.48 -28.96
CA SER A 310 -2.18 11.27 -28.07
C SER A 310 -3.02 10.39 -27.14
N VAL A 311 -3.20 10.86 -25.91
CA VAL A 311 -4.11 10.25 -24.93
C VAL A 311 -5.44 10.97 -25.00
N VAL A 312 -6.52 10.22 -25.23
CA VAL A 312 -7.87 10.77 -25.37
C VAL A 312 -8.68 10.47 -24.12
N LEU A 313 -9.08 11.51 -23.40
CA LEU A 313 -10.04 11.41 -22.30
C LEU A 313 -11.44 11.68 -22.85
N LYS A 314 -12.36 10.73 -22.66
CA LYS A 314 -13.76 10.89 -23.05
C LYS A 314 -14.49 11.69 -21.98
N THR A 315 -15.27 12.68 -22.38
CA THR A 315 -16.12 13.45 -21.46
C THR A 315 -17.51 12.80 -21.35
N GLN A 316 -18.32 13.29 -20.41
CA GLN A 316 -19.69 12.83 -20.26
C GLN A 316 -20.61 13.36 -21.37
N GLN A 317 -21.65 12.60 -21.70
CA GLN A 317 -22.70 13.07 -22.61
C GLN A 317 -23.37 14.31 -22.03
N GLY A 318 -23.42 15.39 -22.81
CA GLY A 318 -24.02 16.68 -22.42
C GLY A 318 -23.04 17.74 -21.91
N SER A 319 -21.74 17.46 -21.83
CA SER A 319 -20.74 18.53 -21.58
C SER A 319 -20.47 19.38 -22.82
N GLU A 320 -19.91 20.59 -22.65
CA GLU A 320 -19.51 21.48 -23.75
C GLU A 320 -18.49 20.84 -24.71
N PHE A 321 -17.71 19.88 -24.19
CA PHE A 321 -16.64 19.18 -24.90
C PHE A 321 -16.98 17.70 -25.05
N ASP A 322 -16.59 17.08 -26.16
CA ASP A 322 -16.73 15.64 -26.43
C ASP A 322 -15.52 14.82 -25.95
N ARG A 323 -14.33 15.42 -26.08
CA ARG A 323 -13.08 14.76 -25.76
C ARG A 323 -11.97 15.76 -25.49
N ILE A 324 -11.02 15.31 -24.68
CA ILE A 324 -9.80 16.03 -24.34
C ILE A 324 -8.64 15.21 -24.88
N GLU A 325 -7.82 15.79 -25.75
CA GLU A 325 -6.69 15.12 -26.38
C GLU A 325 -5.38 15.69 -25.84
N ILE A 326 -4.70 14.90 -25.01
CA ILE A 326 -3.39 15.20 -24.44
C ILE A 326 -2.33 14.71 -25.42
N ARG A 327 -1.67 15.65 -26.08
CA ARG A 327 -0.53 15.37 -26.97
C ARG A 327 0.61 16.28 -26.58
N VAL A 328 1.61 15.71 -25.91
CA VAL A 328 2.78 16.45 -25.41
C VAL A 328 4.08 15.75 -25.79
N PRO A 329 5.14 16.49 -26.16
CA PRO A 329 6.46 15.94 -26.39
C PRO A 329 7.26 15.71 -25.09
N HIS A 330 6.87 16.35 -23.99
CA HIS A 330 7.59 16.24 -22.73
C HIS A 330 6.67 15.92 -21.56
N VAL A 331 7.11 15.00 -20.71
CA VAL A 331 6.45 14.64 -19.46
C VAL A 331 7.46 14.87 -18.33
N ASN A 332 7.09 15.66 -17.33
CA ASN A 332 7.99 16.04 -16.23
C ASN A 332 7.33 15.87 -14.86
N SER A 333 8.12 15.42 -13.89
CA SER A 333 7.72 15.26 -12.50
C SER A 333 8.67 16.02 -11.59
N SER A 334 8.19 17.06 -10.93
CA SER A 334 9.03 17.95 -10.09
C SER A 334 8.26 18.57 -8.92
N GLY A 335 9.00 19.15 -7.98
CA GLY A 335 8.49 19.74 -6.74
C GLY A 335 8.43 18.72 -5.61
N GLU A 336 9.34 18.82 -4.64
CA GLU A 336 9.48 17.88 -3.53
C GLU A 336 8.55 18.22 -2.36
N ASP A 337 8.04 19.44 -2.34
CA ASP A 337 7.08 19.97 -1.38
C ASP A 337 6.04 20.86 -2.07
N GLU A 338 5.09 21.37 -1.29
CA GLU A 338 3.99 22.17 -1.81
C GLU A 338 4.46 23.49 -2.47
N GLU A 339 5.44 24.19 -1.88
CA GLU A 339 5.92 25.49 -2.39
C GLU A 339 6.73 25.33 -3.68
N THR A 340 7.58 24.31 -3.74
CA THR A 340 8.36 23.97 -4.93
C THR A 340 7.46 23.49 -6.07
N CYS A 341 6.35 22.79 -5.78
CA CYS A 341 5.34 22.49 -6.80
C CYS A 341 4.72 23.75 -7.40
N TYR A 342 4.34 24.74 -6.57
CA TYR A 342 3.84 26.02 -7.06
C TYR A 342 4.88 26.76 -7.91
N ALA A 343 6.15 26.76 -7.51
CA ALA A 343 7.23 27.36 -8.29
C ALA A 343 7.43 26.69 -9.67
N CYS A 344 7.19 25.38 -9.78
CA CYS A 344 7.23 24.66 -11.05
C CYS A 344 6.13 25.12 -12.01
N LEU A 345 4.93 25.46 -11.50
CA LEU A 345 3.82 25.95 -12.32
C LEU A 345 4.14 27.30 -12.97
N ALA A 346 4.81 28.20 -12.24
CA ALA A 346 5.22 29.50 -12.75
C ALA A 346 6.20 29.42 -13.94
N THR A 347 6.93 28.31 -14.06
CA THR A 347 7.94 28.08 -15.11
C THR A 347 7.54 27.00 -16.13
N LEU A 348 6.28 26.54 -16.08
CA LEU A 348 5.79 25.44 -16.90
C LEU A 348 5.89 25.73 -18.41
N ASN A 349 6.49 24.82 -19.16
CA ASN A 349 6.56 24.92 -20.61
C ASN A 349 5.23 24.51 -21.27
N LYS A 350 4.96 25.12 -22.43
CA LYS A 350 3.74 24.88 -23.21
C LYS A 350 3.57 23.41 -23.57
N ASP A 351 4.66 22.75 -23.95
CA ASP A 351 4.64 21.40 -24.49
C ASP A 351 4.92 20.34 -23.42
N THR A 352 4.51 20.60 -22.18
CA THR A 352 4.81 19.74 -21.03
C THR A 352 3.53 19.27 -20.35
N TYR A 353 3.45 17.96 -20.11
CA TYR A 353 2.59 17.40 -19.08
C TYR A 353 3.39 17.35 -17.79
N TRP A 354 2.98 18.17 -16.82
CA TRP A 354 3.60 18.24 -15.52
C TRP A 354 2.73 17.56 -14.48
N TYR A 355 3.33 16.79 -13.60
CA TYR A 355 2.68 16.24 -12.41
C TYR A 355 3.61 16.41 -11.20
N PRO A 356 3.06 16.63 -9.99
CA PRO A 356 3.87 16.92 -8.82
C PRO A 356 4.69 15.68 -8.42
N ALA A 357 5.96 15.87 -8.07
CA ALA A 357 6.73 14.82 -7.40
C ALA A 357 6.31 14.66 -5.93
N TYR A 358 5.69 15.69 -5.34
CA TYR A 358 5.09 15.66 -4.02
C TYR A 358 3.69 15.03 -4.05
N PRO A 359 3.51 13.82 -3.49
CA PRO A 359 2.26 13.04 -3.61
C PRO A 359 1.08 13.61 -2.83
N PHE A 360 1.31 14.60 -1.95
CA PHE A 360 0.26 15.27 -1.19
C PHE A 360 0.02 16.70 -1.69
N PHE A 361 0.50 17.03 -2.89
CA PHE A 361 0.18 18.30 -3.51
C PHE A 361 -1.35 18.43 -3.61
N PRO A 362 -1.94 19.50 -3.07
CA PRO A 362 -3.38 19.56 -2.93
C PRO A 362 -4.05 19.82 -4.29
N PHE A 363 -5.27 19.28 -4.43
CA PHE A 363 -6.30 19.75 -5.36
C PHE A 363 -6.08 19.45 -6.86
N ILE A 364 -4.87 19.11 -7.31
CA ILE A 364 -4.60 18.62 -8.67
C ILE A 364 -3.50 17.56 -8.64
N ASP A 365 -3.52 16.68 -9.63
CA ASP A 365 -2.52 15.62 -9.83
C ASP A 365 -1.70 15.83 -11.12
N ALA A 366 -2.15 16.70 -12.04
CA ALA A 366 -1.34 17.14 -13.18
C ALA A 366 -1.81 18.48 -13.76
N VAL A 367 -0.91 19.15 -14.50
CA VAL A 367 -1.19 20.32 -15.33
C VAL A 367 -0.62 20.09 -16.72
N THR A 368 -1.42 20.36 -17.74
CA THR A 368 -0.96 20.26 -19.13
C THR A 368 -1.72 21.22 -20.03
N MET A 369 -1.13 21.54 -21.19
CA MET A 369 -1.86 22.17 -22.27
C MET A 369 -2.33 21.11 -23.24
N CYS A 370 -3.60 21.14 -23.61
CA CYS A 370 -4.15 20.15 -24.51
C CYS A 370 -5.28 20.71 -25.38
N LYS A 371 -5.69 19.92 -26.37
CA LYS A 371 -6.79 20.28 -27.26
C LYS A 371 -8.10 19.72 -26.70
N VAL A 372 -9.07 20.60 -26.52
CA VAL A 372 -10.45 20.22 -26.18
C VAL A 372 -11.33 20.38 -27.41
N PHE A 373 -12.12 19.37 -27.73
CA PHE A 373 -13.00 19.35 -28.90
C PHE A 373 -14.44 19.62 -28.46
N SER A 374 -15.06 20.63 -29.05
CA SER A 374 -16.43 21.04 -28.71
C SER A 374 -17.46 20.10 -29.33
N SER A 375 -18.45 19.71 -28.54
CA SER A 375 -19.57 18.84 -28.95
C SER A 375 -20.48 19.45 -30.02
N THR A 376 -20.58 20.78 -30.04
CA THR A 376 -21.52 21.50 -30.90
C THR A 376 -20.88 21.97 -32.20
N SER A 377 -19.57 22.24 -32.20
CA SER A 377 -18.88 22.87 -33.34
C SER A 377 -17.80 22.01 -33.99
N GLY A 378 -17.36 20.91 -33.34
CA GLY A 378 -16.25 20.08 -33.82
C GLY A 378 -14.88 20.78 -33.83
N HIS A 379 -14.81 22.08 -33.51
CA HIS A 379 -13.57 22.82 -33.43
C HIS A 379 -12.79 22.49 -32.16
N SER A 380 -11.47 22.38 -32.30
CA SER A 380 -10.54 22.22 -31.19
C SER A 380 -10.10 23.57 -30.66
N LYS A 381 -10.07 23.75 -29.33
CA LYS A 381 -9.43 24.89 -28.66
C LYS A 381 -8.28 24.40 -27.79
N THR A 382 -7.20 25.17 -27.71
CA THR A 382 -6.10 24.90 -26.78
C THR A 382 -6.43 25.53 -25.44
N VAL A 383 -6.36 24.74 -24.37
CA VAL A 383 -6.66 25.17 -23.00
C VAL A 383 -5.61 24.62 -22.04
N VAL A 384 -5.44 25.30 -20.91
CA VAL A 384 -4.68 24.77 -19.77
C VAL A 384 -5.63 23.90 -18.94
N VAL A 385 -5.24 22.66 -18.72
CA VAL A 385 -6.04 21.70 -17.97
C VAL A 385 -5.37 21.39 -16.64
N TYR A 386 -6.14 21.59 -15.58
CA TYR A 386 -5.87 21.07 -14.24
C TYR A 386 -6.53 19.70 -14.11
N ILE A 387 -5.72 18.64 -14.09
CA ILE A 387 -6.19 17.26 -13.98
C ILE A 387 -6.24 16.88 -12.52
N GLN A 388 -7.37 16.32 -12.10
CA GLN A 388 -7.54 15.68 -10.81
C GLN A 388 -8.12 14.28 -11.01
N VAL A 389 -7.29 13.29 -10.76
CA VAL A 389 -7.64 11.88 -10.75
C VAL A 389 -8.44 11.55 -9.48
N THR A 390 -9.42 10.66 -9.62
CA THR A 390 -10.20 10.18 -8.47
C THR A 390 -10.78 8.81 -8.73
N THR A 391 -10.77 7.96 -7.71
CA THR A 391 -11.56 6.71 -7.65
C THR A 391 -12.80 6.85 -6.77
N GLN A 392 -13.01 8.03 -6.19
CA GLN A 392 -14.15 8.36 -5.34
C GLN A 392 -15.30 8.95 -6.16
N LYS A 393 -16.54 8.70 -5.73
CA LYS A 393 -17.77 9.24 -6.33
C LYS A 393 -18.01 10.71 -5.98
N GLU A 394 -17.26 11.26 -5.05
CA GLU A 394 -17.46 12.64 -4.61
C GLU A 394 -16.13 13.30 -4.31
N LYS A 395 -16.02 14.60 -4.63
CA LYS A 395 -14.91 15.43 -4.19
C LYS A 395 -15.40 16.82 -3.83
N LYS A 396 -14.76 17.43 -2.84
CA LYS A 396 -14.98 18.84 -2.49
C LYS A 396 -14.02 19.71 -3.29
N PHE A 397 -14.58 20.63 -4.07
CA PHE A 397 -13.82 21.66 -4.75
C PHE A 397 -13.25 22.66 -3.74
N LYS A 398 -12.07 23.21 -4.03
CA LYS A 398 -11.37 24.12 -3.11
C LYS A 398 -11.06 25.43 -3.84
N PRO A 399 -11.96 26.42 -3.80
CA PRO A 399 -11.80 27.69 -4.52
C PRO A 399 -10.49 28.41 -4.19
N ASP A 400 -10.08 28.42 -2.91
CA ASP A 400 -8.83 29.06 -2.49
C ASP A 400 -7.59 28.40 -3.10
N ARG A 401 -7.63 27.08 -3.29
CA ARG A 401 -6.55 26.32 -3.93
C ARG A 401 -6.51 26.59 -5.43
N LEU A 402 -7.68 26.66 -6.08
CA LEU A 402 -7.76 27.07 -7.48
C LEU A 402 -7.21 28.49 -7.68
N LYS A 403 -7.57 29.43 -6.80
CA LYS A 403 -7.09 30.81 -6.85
C LYS A 403 -5.57 30.86 -6.81
N ARG A 404 -4.96 30.13 -5.87
CA ARG A 404 -3.50 30.03 -5.77
C ARG A 404 -2.86 29.40 -7.01
N LEU A 405 -3.43 28.32 -7.55
CA LEU A 405 -2.94 27.72 -8.81
C LEU A 405 -3.01 28.69 -9.99
N ASN A 406 -4.10 29.46 -10.07
CA ASN A 406 -4.27 30.47 -11.11
C ASN A 406 -3.21 31.57 -10.98
N GLU A 407 -3.00 32.10 -9.77
CA GLU A 407 -1.99 33.13 -9.48
C GLU A 407 -0.58 32.69 -9.91
N GLU A 408 -0.21 31.43 -9.68
CA GLU A 408 1.10 30.90 -10.10
C GLU A 408 1.21 30.71 -11.62
N ILE A 409 0.15 30.22 -12.27
CA ILE A 409 0.11 30.09 -13.73
C ILE A 409 0.11 31.47 -14.41
N ASP A 410 -0.51 32.48 -13.80
CA ASP A 410 -0.55 33.86 -14.30
C ASP A 410 0.83 34.54 -14.31
N LYS A 411 1.78 34.05 -13.50
CA LYS A 411 3.19 34.50 -13.56
C LYS A 411 3.86 34.07 -14.85
N ASN A 412 3.32 33.06 -15.54
CA ASN A 412 3.84 32.57 -16.80
C ASN A 412 3.18 33.30 -17.99
N PRO A 413 3.90 34.20 -18.70
CA PRO A 413 3.31 35.00 -19.78
C PRO A 413 2.77 34.14 -20.93
N LYS A 414 3.27 32.91 -21.07
CA LYS A 414 2.87 31.97 -22.11
C LYS A 414 1.49 31.34 -21.85
N LEU A 415 1.05 31.32 -20.60
CA LEU A 415 -0.13 30.58 -20.13
C LEU A 415 -1.24 31.50 -19.59
N LYS A 416 -0.89 32.71 -19.17
CA LYS A 416 -1.80 33.70 -18.56
C LYS A 416 -3.12 33.86 -19.31
N ASP A 417 -3.05 34.08 -20.63
CA ASP A 417 -4.22 34.42 -21.45
C ASP A 417 -4.99 33.20 -22.00
N LEU A 418 -4.53 31.98 -21.68
CA LEU A 418 -5.21 30.76 -22.12
C LEU A 418 -6.41 30.46 -21.22
N LYS A 419 -7.49 29.98 -21.84
CA LYS A 419 -8.63 29.42 -21.10
C LYS A 419 -8.19 28.23 -20.26
N ARG A 420 -8.81 28.09 -19.09
CA ARG A 420 -8.47 27.06 -18.10
C ARG A 420 -9.66 26.14 -17.88
N ALA A 421 -9.38 24.86 -17.67
CA ALA A 421 -10.37 23.84 -17.35
C ALA A 421 -9.91 23.02 -16.15
N PHE A 422 -10.85 22.69 -15.26
CA PHE A 422 -10.64 21.71 -14.19
C PHE A 422 -11.26 20.39 -14.66
N VAL A 423 -10.42 19.38 -14.85
CA VAL A 423 -10.83 18.08 -15.39
C VAL A 423 -10.67 17.04 -14.31
N VAL A 424 -11.80 16.44 -13.94
CA VAL A 424 -11.81 15.28 -13.05
C VAL A 424 -11.76 14.01 -13.89
N VAL A 425 -10.80 13.12 -13.60
CA VAL A 425 -10.61 11.88 -14.35
C VAL A 425 -10.94 10.68 -13.47
N GLY A 426 -12.02 9.98 -13.79
CA GLY A 426 -12.49 8.76 -13.11
C GLY A 426 -12.17 7.47 -13.89
N PRO A 427 -12.06 6.32 -13.21
CA PRO A 427 -11.64 5.05 -13.81
C PRO A 427 -12.70 4.38 -14.68
N ASP A 428 -13.98 4.68 -14.50
CA ASP A 428 -15.04 4.04 -15.28
C ASP A 428 -16.23 4.97 -15.49
N SER A 429 -17.06 4.61 -16.47
CA SER A 429 -18.23 5.42 -16.83
C SER A 429 -19.26 5.53 -15.73
N ASN A 430 -19.35 4.59 -14.79
CA ASN A 430 -20.28 4.64 -13.67
C ASN A 430 -19.81 5.62 -12.59
N VAL A 431 -18.52 5.59 -12.23
CA VAL A 431 -17.91 6.56 -11.32
C VAL A 431 -18.04 7.95 -11.90
N CYS A 432 -17.75 8.12 -13.20
CA CYS A 432 -17.96 9.39 -13.87
C CYS A 432 -19.43 9.83 -13.79
N LYS A 433 -20.39 9.03 -14.27
CA LYS A 433 -21.82 9.41 -14.33
C LYS A 433 -22.40 9.78 -12.97
N THR A 434 -21.92 9.14 -11.91
CA THR A 434 -22.37 9.37 -10.52
C THR A 434 -21.46 10.32 -9.74
N PHE A 435 -20.47 10.93 -10.40
CA PHE A 435 -19.51 11.80 -9.75
C PHE A 435 -20.16 13.14 -9.37
N HIS A 436 -19.98 13.53 -8.11
CA HIS A 436 -20.45 14.80 -7.60
C HIS A 436 -19.27 15.67 -7.12
N LEU A 437 -19.08 16.82 -7.76
CA LEU A 437 -18.14 17.85 -7.31
C LEU A 437 -18.88 18.87 -6.45
N ARG A 438 -18.68 18.80 -5.13
CA ARG A 438 -19.29 19.76 -4.21
C ARG A 438 -18.56 21.10 -4.24
N ASP A 439 -19.29 22.19 -4.05
CA ASP A 439 -18.77 23.56 -3.98
C ASP A 439 -18.04 24.02 -5.26
N ALA A 440 -18.36 23.40 -6.39
CA ALA A 440 -17.84 23.81 -7.69
C ALA A 440 -18.40 25.19 -8.08
N PRO A 441 -17.57 26.08 -8.66
CA PRO A 441 -18.06 27.33 -9.24
C PRO A 441 -19.01 27.04 -10.41
N ASP A 442 -19.90 27.98 -10.70
CA ASP A 442 -20.80 27.89 -11.85
C ASP A 442 -19.98 27.69 -13.15
N GLN A 443 -20.52 26.89 -14.08
CA GLN A 443 -19.83 26.55 -15.34
C GLN A 443 -19.47 27.80 -16.18
N GLY A 444 -20.18 28.92 -15.99
CA GLY A 444 -19.86 30.20 -16.62
C GLY A 444 -18.65 30.94 -16.01
N ALA A 445 -18.29 30.64 -14.75
CA ALA A 445 -17.18 31.27 -14.04
C ALA A 445 -15.87 30.48 -14.18
N PHE A 446 -15.93 29.15 -14.17
CA PHE A 446 -14.76 28.30 -14.39
C PHE A 446 -15.18 26.97 -15.02
N LEU A 447 -14.53 26.61 -16.13
CA LEU A 447 -14.88 25.40 -16.87
C LEU A 447 -14.50 24.16 -16.03
N THR A 448 -15.50 23.37 -15.67
CA THR A 448 -15.32 22.11 -14.95
C THR A 448 -15.85 20.97 -15.78
N VAL A 449 -15.01 19.97 -16.03
CA VAL A 449 -15.31 18.82 -16.89
C VAL A 449 -15.07 17.54 -16.11
N VAL A 450 -15.99 16.59 -16.24
CA VAL A 450 -15.79 15.22 -15.76
C VAL A 450 -15.50 14.34 -16.95
N SER A 451 -14.40 13.61 -16.87
CA SER A 451 -13.89 12.73 -17.92
C SER A 451 -13.59 11.35 -17.36
N CYS A 452 -13.56 10.36 -18.25
CA CYS A 452 -13.21 9.00 -17.91
C CYS A 452 -11.97 8.56 -18.66
N PHE A 453 -11.12 7.85 -17.94
CA PHE A 453 -10.01 7.09 -18.48
C PHE A 453 -10.17 5.67 -17.94
N ASP A 454 -10.60 4.75 -18.81
CA ASP A 454 -10.92 3.38 -18.42
C ASP A 454 -9.69 2.48 -18.55
N PRO A 455 -9.11 2.02 -17.43
CA PRO A 455 -7.96 1.12 -17.45
C PRO A 455 -8.22 -0.20 -18.18
N ASP A 456 -9.48 -0.65 -18.28
CA ASP A 456 -9.83 -1.90 -18.96
C ASP A 456 -9.82 -1.78 -20.49
N LEU A 457 -9.67 -0.57 -21.03
CA LEU A 457 -9.54 -0.32 -22.47
C LEU A 457 -8.07 -0.23 -22.93
N LEU A 458 -7.10 -0.47 -22.04
CA LEU A 458 -5.65 -0.41 -22.31
C LEU A 458 -5.08 -1.68 -22.93
#